data_AF-A0A7X7LC21-F1
#
_entry.id   AF-A0A7X7LC21-F1
#
_cell.length_a   1.000
_cell.length_b   1.000
_cell.length_c   1.000
_cell.angle_alpha   90.00
_cell.angle_beta   90.00
_cell.angle_gamma   90.00
#
_symmetry.space_group_name_H-M   'P 1'
#
loop_
_entity.id
_entity.type
_entity.pdbx_description
1 polymer ?
#
loop_
_entity_poly.entity_id
_entity_poly.type
_entity_poly.pdbx_seq_one_letter_code
_entity_poly.pdbx_strand_id
1 'polypeptide(L)'
;MFGISLSGKKSKPQDAAATGTCRTPVSAGTTADVEAEVASLKSAVATDPSNRSARAALAELLHETGDLRAAVDTLEPAAVSMPDDDALQLQFLDLLLAAGETEWARRHADFADLRKTGRALRAYVDSVIAAGDVDTPAATPDSAHSAFDAFASFIGEPLFNNDHALRLATLFQGRGDVFARMWVSEDGQTGYSPVSKPYTPRVVLNHLLGNYTTGIYLSRADGTARVMAYDIDIAAPAIDSARGNAQRAAELKAALTEYTCKLSAFLVSCGLAPVIEDSGYKGAHVWVCFNDWRPAGVIRRLGHALLAQITGPSDDISIEVFPKQKGNPVKLGNLIKLPLGIHRKTGRRSVLLDHTGTPCPDQAAALMQISMSKIDLVDPLLDKYNLPEPRGRGQRDQHATSAIVTPAGAPAQSLAPSFMPPMATPEQIDNDAVLAHLLTRCGVLCALVRRIRSSHRMSYEERLVVEHTIGHLPNGPATANCLFRTCENFDSQFYMGRPHRGHPASCAKIRARLPHISEVSDCTCSFEQACANYPTPLNHLYSYVPPTKEPLALPAPASADETVTIETLLKRLETICASSTGISP
;
A
#
# COMPACT_ATOMS: atom_id res chain seq x y z
N MET A 1 56.48 -51.56 -14.04
CA MET A 1 55.78 -52.82 -14.35
C MET A 1 54.30 -52.51 -14.49
N PHE A 2 53.74 -52.82 -15.67
CA PHE A 2 52.35 -53.19 -16.05
C PHE A 2 51.18 -52.66 -15.19
N GLY A 3 50.11 -52.04 -15.71
CA GLY A 3 49.46 -52.14 -17.02
C GLY A 3 48.17 -52.97 -16.93
N ILE A 4 47.09 -52.48 -17.59
CA ILE A 4 45.75 -53.08 -17.88
C ILE A 4 44.63 -52.75 -16.86
N SER A 5 43.34 -52.53 -17.17
CA SER A 5 42.53 -51.84 -18.21
C SER A 5 41.03 -52.13 -17.91
N LEU A 6 40.18 -51.09 -17.96
CA LEU A 6 38.75 -50.96 -18.34
C LEU A 6 37.61 -51.91 -17.89
N SER A 7 36.53 -51.29 -17.36
CA SER A 7 35.08 -51.39 -17.72
C SER A 7 34.21 -51.33 -16.44
N GLY A 8 33.11 -50.59 -16.26
CA GLY A 8 32.29 -49.71 -17.09
C GLY A 8 31.07 -49.22 -16.27
N LYS A 9 30.33 -48.27 -16.84
CA LYS A 9 28.97 -47.78 -16.49
C LYS A 9 28.77 -46.86 -15.26
N LYS A 10 28.38 -45.64 -15.62
CA LYS A 10 27.85 -44.53 -14.80
C LYS A 10 26.51 -44.90 -14.15
N SER A 11 26.31 -44.50 -12.89
CA SER A 11 25.01 -44.12 -12.35
C SER A 11 25.18 -42.96 -11.37
N LYS A 12 24.42 -41.87 -11.58
CA LYS A 12 24.33 -40.69 -10.71
C LYS A 12 23.27 -40.94 -9.61
N PRO A 13 23.40 -40.33 -8.41
CA PRO A 13 22.34 -40.28 -7.42
C PRO A 13 21.32 -39.16 -7.71
N GLN A 14 20.12 -39.37 -7.19
CA GLN A 14 18.87 -38.66 -7.44
C GLN A 14 18.82 -37.26 -6.81
N ASP A 15 18.31 -36.29 -7.58
CA ASP A 15 18.01 -34.92 -7.16
C ASP A 15 16.64 -34.81 -6.49
N ALA A 16 16.59 -33.95 -5.48
CA ALA A 16 15.39 -33.45 -4.83
C ALA A 16 14.59 -32.55 -5.79
N ALA A 17 13.30 -32.85 -5.94
CA ALA A 17 12.39 -32.09 -6.79
C ALA A 17 12.03 -30.74 -6.15
N ALA A 18 12.50 -29.65 -6.77
CA ALA A 18 11.96 -28.31 -6.62
C ALA A 18 10.69 -28.17 -7.46
N THR A 19 9.57 -27.79 -6.84
CA THR A 19 8.35 -27.37 -7.55
C THR A 19 8.53 -25.94 -8.06
N GLY A 20 9.18 -25.80 -9.21
CA GLY A 20 9.06 -24.63 -10.07
C GLY A 20 7.75 -24.70 -10.85
N THR A 21 6.96 -23.62 -10.85
CA THR A 21 5.83 -23.45 -11.75
C THR A 21 6.33 -23.41 -13.19
N CYS A 22 6.22 -24.55 -13.86
CA CYS A 22 6.45 -24.73 -15.28
C CYS A 22 5.47 -23.85 -16.08
N ARG A 23 5.97 -22.88 -16.84
CA ARG A 23 5.24 -22.28 -17.95
C ARG A 23 5.13 -23.36 -19.04
N THR A 24 3.92 -23.82 -19.32
CA THR A 24 3.66 -24.63 -20.52
C THR A 24 3.67 -23.71 -21.74
N PRO A 25 4.43 -24.00 -22.80
CA PRO A 25 4.30 -23.28 -24.05
C PRO A 25 2.91 -23.56 -24.63
N VAL A 26 2.19 -22.53 -25.05
CA VAL A 26 0.96 -22.69 -25.82
C VAL A 26 1.36 -23.41 -27.11
N SER A 27 0.84 -24.63 -27.29
CA SER A 27 1.03 -25.39 -28.52
C SER A 27 0.46 -24.61 -29.69
N ALA A 28 1.18 -24.56 -30.81
CA ALA A 28 0.75 -23.97 -32.07
C ALA A 28 -0.67 -24.45 -32.47
N GLY A 29 -1.68 -23.64 -32.12
CA GLY A 29 -3.06 -23.83 -32.55
C GLY A 29 -3.21 -23.45 -34.02
N THR A 30 -4.27 -23.93 -34.66
CA THR A 30 -4.59 -23.48 -36.02
C THR A 30 -4.99 -22.00 -36.00
N THR A 31 -4.88 -21.29 -37.13
CA THR A 31 -5.29 -19.86 -37.21
C THR A 31 -6.73 -19.64 -36.72
N ALA A 32 -7.61 -20.62 -36.90
CA ALA A 32 -8.99 -20.60 -36.42
C ALA A 32 -9.11 -20.69 -34.88
N ASP A 33 -8.20 -21.42 -34.22
CA ASP A 33 -8.17 -21.55 -32.75
C ASP A 33 -7.71 -20.23 -32.10
N VAL A 34 -6.71 -19.59 -32.71
CA VAL A 34 -6.20 -18.28 -32.28
C VAL A 34 -7.28 -17.21 -32.43
N GLU A 35 -8.00 -17.17 -33.55
CA GLU A 35 -9.12 -16.22 -33.76
C GLU A 35 -10.26 -16.42 -32.76
N ALA A 36 -10.59 -17.66 -32.41
CA ALA A 36 -11.61 -17.98 -31.41
C ALA A 36 -11.18 -17.54 -30.00
N GLU A 37 -9.90 -17.69 -29.66
CA GLU A 37 -9.33 -17.26 -28.38
C GLU A 37 -9.26 -15.73 -28.26
N VAL A 38 -8.87 -15.01 -29.33
CA VAL A 38 -8.97 -13.53 -29.40
C VAL A 38 -10.41 -13.09 -29.15
N ALA A 39 -11.39 -13.72 -29.79
CA ALA A 39 -12.80 -13.35 -29.64
C ALA A 39 -13.30 -13.57 -28.21
N SER A 40 -12.90 -14.67 -27.58
CA SER A 40 -13.23 -14.97 -26.18
C SER A 40 -12.62 -13.94 -25.21
N LEU A 41 -11.33 -13.62 -25.38
CA LEU A 41 -10.64 -12.64 -24.55
C LEU A 41 -11.18 -11.22 -24.76
N LYS A 42 -11.54 -10.83 -25.99
CA LYS A 42 -12.23 -9.55 -26.27
C LYS A 42 -13.58 -9.47 -25.54
N SER A 43 -14.35 -10.57 -25.52
CA SER A 43 -15.60 -10.65 -24.77
C SER A 43 -15.37 -10.54 -23.26
N ALA A 44 -14.33 -11.19 -22.73
CA ALA A 44 -13.96 -11.10 -21.32
C ALA A 44 -13.56 -9.68 -20.91
N VAL A 45 -12.79 -8.97 -21.74
CA VAL A 45 -12.41 -7.56 -21.50
C VAL A 45 -13.60 -6.61 -21.63
N ALA A 46 -14.55 -6.89 -22.55
CA ALA A 46 -15.77 -6.10 -22.69
C ALA A 46 -16.72 -6.29 -21.49
N THR A 47 -16.76 -7.51 -20.93
CA THR A 47 -17.61 -7.86 -19.78
C THR A 47 -17.03 -7.32 -18.46
N ASP A 48 -15.71 -7.39 -18.30
CA ASP A 48 -14.99 -6.79 -17.17
C ASP A 48 -13.80 -5.95 -17.67
N PRO A 49 -14.02 -4.64 -17.91
CA PRO A 49 -12.96 -3.71 -18.26
C PRO A 49 -11.95 -3.42 -17.14
N SER A 50 -11.91 -4.20 -16.05
CA SER A 50 -10.84 -4.15 -15.04
C SER A 50 -10.02 -5.44 -14.97
N ASN A 51 -10.40 -6.46 -15.77
CA ASN A 51 -9.75 -7.77 -15.78
C ASN A 51 -8.36 -7.71 -16.41
N ARG A 52 -7.36 -7.56 -15.52
CA ARG A 52 -5.94 -7.46 -15.85
C ARG A 52 -5.42 -8.68 -16.62
N SER A 53 -5.74 -9.89 -16.16
CA SER A 53 -5.22 -11.12 -16.77
C SER A 53 -5.77 -11.32 -18.18
N ALA A 54 -7.05 -10.98 -18.40
CA ALA A 54 -7.65 -11.03 -19.73
C ALA A 54 -7.04 -10.01 -20.70
N ARG A 55 -6.73 -8.79 -20.23
CA ARG A 55 -6.06 -7.77 -21.06
C ARG A 55 -4.61 -8.12 -21.40
N ALA A 56 -3.84 -8.60 -20.43
CA ALA A 56 -2.45 -9.00 -20.65
C ALA A 56 -2.37 -10.18 -21.64
N ALA A 57 -3.23 -11.19 -21.46
CA ALA A 57 -3.31 -12.33 -22.38
C ALA A 57 -3.80 -11.92 -23.78
N LEU A 58 -4.77 -11.01 -23.87
CA LEU A 58 -5.25 -10.49 -25.16
C LEU A 58 -4.18 -9.67 -25.89
N ALA A 59 -3.43 -8.81 -25.18
CA ALA A 59 -2.37 -8.02 -25.78
C ALA A 59 -1.20 -8.88 -26.28
N GLU A 60 -0.84 -9.94 -25.54
CA GLU A 60 0.18 -10.91 -25.95
C GLU A 60 -0.24 -11.69 -27.20
N LEU A 61 -1.49 -12.17 -27.25
CA LEU A 61 -2.00 -12.89 -28.42
C LEU A 61 -2.15 -11.98 -29.65
N LEU A 62 -2.54 -10.70 -29.45
CA LEU A 62 -2.61 -9.70 -30.52
C LEU A 62 -1.20 -9.33 -31.05
N HIS A 63 -0.19 -9.32 -30.18
CA HIS A 63 1.21 -9.16 -30.57
C HIS A 63 1.72 -10.34 -31.41
N GLU A 64 1.44 -11.57 -30.98
CA GLU A 64 1.82 -12.80 -31.71
C GLU A 64 1.13 -12.92 -33.08
N THR A 65 -0.10 -12.41 -33.20
CA THR A 65 -0.85 -12.36 -34.48
C THR A 65 -0.48 -11.17 -35.36
N GLY A 66 0.38 -10.26 -34.89
CA GLY A 66 0.88 -9.11 -35.65
C GLY A 66 -0.02 -7.87 -35.63
N ASP A 67 -1.15 -7.88 -34.91
CA ASP A 67 -2.00 -6.69 -34.72
C ASP A 67 -1.48 -5.84 -33.56
N LEU A 68 -0.32 -5.23 -33.78
CA LEU A 68 0.43 -4.46 -32.78
C LEU A 68 -0.35 -3.25 -32.27
N ARG A 69 -1.16 -2.61 -33.12
CA ARG A 69 -1.96 -1.45 -32.72
C ARG A 69 -3.07 -1.86 -31.76
N ALA A 70 -3.79 -2.94 -32.04
CA ALA A 70 -4.80 -3.46 -31.13
C ALA A 70 -4.20 -3.98 -29.81
N ALA A 71 -2.98 -4.53 -29.84
CA ALA A 71 -2.26 -4.94 -28.63
C ALA A 71 -1.95 -3.74 -27.72
N VAL A 72 -1.44 -2.62 -28.28
CA VAL A 72 -1.18 -1.37 -27.56
C VAL A 72 -2.47 -0.80 -26.97
N ASP A 73 -3.52 -0.63 -27.78
CA ASP A 73 -4.78 -0.03 -27.34
C ASP A 73 -5.47 -0.89 -26.24
N THR A 74 -5.23 -2.21 -26.24
CA THR A 74 -5.77 -3.13 -25.21
C THR A 74 -5.06 -2.99 -23.87
N LEU A 75 -3.73 -2.80 -23.88
CA LEU A 75 -2.90 -2.79 -22.67
C LEU A 75 -2.73 -1.39 -22.06
N GLU A 76 -2.85 -0.33 -22.87
CA GLU A 76 -2.70 1.08 -22.43
C GLU A 76 -3.55 1.43 -21.19
N PRO A 77 -4.86 1.12 -21.12
CA PRO A 77 -5.66 1.45 -19.93
C PRO A 77 -5.18 0.74 -18.67
N ALA A 78 -4.64 -0.48 -18.80
CA ALA A 78 -4.09 -1.24 -17.69
C ALA A 78 -2.75 -0.66 -17.23
N ALA A 79 -1.87 -0.30 -18.17
CA ALA A 79 -0.59 0.33 -17.88
C ALA A 79 -0.75 1.72 -17.23
N VAL A 80 -1.73 2.51 -17.67
CA VAL A 80 -2.04 3.83 -17.09
C VAL A 80 -2.63 3.72 -15.68
N SER A 81 -3.53 2.76 -15.45
CA SER A 81 -4.20 2.59 -14.14
C SER A 81 -3.34 1.91 -13.09
N MET A 82 -2.27 1.20 -13.49
CA MET A 82 -1.41 0.42 -12.58
C MET A 82 0.06 0.83 -12.77
N PRO A 83 0.39 2.08 -12.39
CA PRO A 83 1.70 2.69 -12.60
C PRO A 83 2.86 2.04 -11.82
N ASP A 84 2.54 1.24 -10.79
CA ASP A 84 3.52 0.60 -9.89
C ASP A 84 3.78 -0.88 -10.23
N ASP A 85 3.21 -1.38 -11.34
CA ASP A 85 3.40 -2.76 -11.80
C ASP A 85 4.47 -2.82 -12.88
N ASP A 86 5.72 -3.04 -12.46
CA ASP A 86 6.90 -2.97 -13.34
C ASP A 86 6.84 -3.98 -14.50
N ALA A 87 6.27 -5.17 -14.29
CA ALA A 87 6.11 -6.18 -15.33
C ALA A 87 5.12 -5.72 -16.41
N LEU A 88 4.03 -5.08 -16.00
CA LEU A 88 3.06 -4.51 -16.92
C LEU A 88 3.60 -3.29 -17.67
N GLN A 89 4.41 -2.45 -17.01
CA GLN A 89 5.04 -1.29 -17.65
C GLN A 89 6.05 -1.71 -18.71
N LEU A 90 6.87 -2.74 -18.43
CA LEU A 90 7.79 -3.32 -19.40
C LEU A 90 7.03 -3.92 -20.59
N GLN A 91 6.03 -4.76 -20.32
CA GLN A 91 5.20 -5.35 -21.38
C GLN A 91 4.57 -4.29 -22.29
N PHE A 92 4.13 -3.17 -21.74
CA PHE A 92 3.56 -2.07 -22.52
C PHE A 92 4.62 -1.30 -23.33
N LEU A 93 5.81 -1.07 -22.77
CA LEU A 93 6.91 -0.43 -23.49
C LEU A 93 7.43 -1.30 -24.63
N ASP A 94 7.51 -2.61 -24.46
CA ASP A 94 7.89 -3.57 -25.49
C ASP A 94 6.90 -3.51 -26.67
N LEU A 95 5.61 -3.42 -26.39
CA LEU A 95 4.58 -3.28 -27.42
C LEU A 95 4.68 -1.95 -28.17
N LEU A 96 4.93 -0.83 -27.47
CA LEU A 96 5.13 0.47 -28.11
C LEU A 96 6.38 0.49 -29.01
N LEU A 97 7.46 -0.14 -28.56
CA LEU A 97 8.71 -0.26 -29.33
C LEU A 97 8.51 -1.16 -30.56
N ALA A 98 7.85 -2.32 -30.40
CA ALA A 98 7.52 -3.22 -31.50
C ALA A 98 6.57 -2.57 -32.53
N ALA A 99 5.65 -1.70 -32.08
CA ALA A 99 4.77 -0.92 -32.96
C ALA A 99 5.47 0.26 -33.67
N GLY A 100 6.77 0.50 -33.41
CA GLY A 100 7.51 1.64 -33.94
C GLY A 100 7.15 2.99 -33.31
N GLU A 101 6.36 2.99 -32.23
CA GLU A 101 5.87 4.17 -31.52
C GLU A 101 6.94 4.70 -30.53
N THR A 102 8.17 4.89 -31.01
CA THR A 102 9.36 5.18 -30.17
C THR A 102 9.23 6.46 -29.35
N GLU A 103 8.55 7.48 -29.88
CA GLU A 103 8.27 8.73 -29.17
C GLU A 103 7.26 8.55 -28.03
N TRP A 104 6.28 7.67 -28.20
CA TRP A 104 5.32 7.32 -27.16
C TRP A 104 5.97 6.42 -26.09
N ALA A 105 6.82 5.47 -26.48
CA ALA A 105 7.62 4.67 -25.56
C ALA A 105 8.52 5.56 -24.66
N ARG A 106 9.22 6.55 -25.26
CA ARG A 106 9.99 7.54 -24.49
C ARG A 106 9.11 8.36 -23.57
N ARG A 107 7.99 8.90 -24.06
CA ARG A 107 7.08 9.70 -23.21
C ARG A 107 6.50 8.90 -22.06
N HIS A 108 6.16 7.63 -22.29
CA HIS A 108 5.63 6.74 -21.26
C HIS A 108 6.70 6.38 -20.22
N ALA A 109 7.93 6.11 -20.66
CA ALA A 109 9.10 5.92 -19.79
C ALA A 109 9.46 7.20 -19.01
N ASP A 110 9.34 8.38 -19.63
CA ASP A 110 9.54 9.70 -19.01
C ASP A 110 8.44 10.01 -17.98
N PHE A 111 7.21 9.54 -18.21
CA PHE A 111 6.11 9.60 -17.23
C PHE A 111 6.30 8.59 -16.08
N ALA A 112 7.03 7.51 -16.33
CA ALA A 112 7.47 6.54 -15.32
C ALA A 112 8.73 6.99 -14.56
N ASP A 113 9.53 7.92 -15.10
CA ASP A 113 10.74 8.56 -14.52
C ASP A 113 10.48 9.31 -13.20
N LEU A 114 9.21 9.50 -12.84
CA LEU A 114 8.76 9.97 -11.53
C LEU A 114 8.67 8.85 -10.47
N ARG A 115 9.09 7.61 -10.79
CA ARG A 115 8.96 6.39 -9.96
C ARG A 115 10.26 5.58 -9.88
N LYS A 116 10.27 4.57 -8.99
CA LYS A 116 11.44 3.73 -8.63
C LYS A 116 12.18 3.11 -9.81
N THR A 117 11.46 2.77 -10.88
CA THR A 117 11.94 2.03 -12.05
C THR A 117 12.07 2.88 -13.31
N GLY A 118 11.61 4.14 -13.29
CA GLY A 118 11.50 4.96 -14.49
C GLY A 118 12.82 5.26 -15.22
N ARG A 119 13.91 5.49 -14.47
CA ARG A 119 15.24 5.65 -15.08
C ARG A 119 15.73 4.38 -15.76
N ALA A 120 15.37 3.22 -15.22
CA ALA A 120 15.70 1.93 -15.81
C ALA A 120 14.83 1.63 -17.04
N LEU A 121 13.54 1.98 -17.01
CA LEU A 121 12.64 1.89 -18.15
C LEU A 121 13.06 2.84 -19.29
N ARG A 122 13.51 4.05 -18.95
CA ARG A 122 14.06 5.01 -19.92
C ARG A 122 15.37 4.53 -20.53
N ALA A 123 16.30 4.03 -19.70
CA ALA A 123 17.53 3.42 -20.18
C ALA A 123 17.28 2.18 -21.06
N TYR A 124 16.26 1.38 -20.72
CA TYR A 124 15.81 0.26 -21.54
C TYR A 124 15.31 0.73 -22.92
N VAL A 125 14.36 1.68 -22.95
CA VAL A 125 13.84 2.27 -24.19
C VAL A 125 14.96 2.88 -25.04
N ASP A 126 15.85 3.66 -24.44
CA ASP A 126 16.97 4.28 -25.13
C ASP A 126 17.98 3.23 -25.65
N SER A 127 18.17 2.12 -24.94
CA SER A 127 19.04 1.02 -25.37
C SER A 127 18.48 0.23 -26.56
N VAL A 128 17.18 -0.05 -26.56
CA VAL A 128 16.50 -0.75 -27.68
C VAL A 128 16.49 0.13 -28.92
N ILE A 129 16.23 1.43 -28.75
CA ILE A 129 16.28 2.40 -29.86
C ILE A 129 17.72 2.55 -30.40
N ALA A 130 18.73 2.59 -29.53
CA ALA A 130 20.14 2.72 -29.92
C ALA A 130 20.70 1.46 -30.58
N ALA A 131 20.20 0.27 -30.23
CA ALA A 131 20.56 -1.00 -30.86
C ALA A 131 20.04 -1.11 -32.31
N GLY A 132 19.14 -0.21 -32.74
CA GLY A 132 18.54 -0.25 -34.07
C GLY A 132 17.64 -1.46 -34.28
N ASP A 133 17.25 -2.15 -33.22
CA ASP A 133 16.58 -3.45 -33.24
C ASP A 133 15.05 -3.29 -33.29
N VAL A 134 14.58 -2.31 -34.05
CA VAL A 134 13.14 -2.06 -34.25
C VAL A 134 12.57 -2.99 -35.34
N ASP A 135 13.38 -3.93 -35.85
CA ASP A 135 13.05 -4.77 -37.01
C ASP A 135 13.48 -6.26 -36.89
N THR A 136 13.66 -6.82 -35.69
CA THR A 136 13.90 -8.27 -35.54
C THR A 136 12.70 -9.01 -34.91
N PRO A 137 12.12 -10.02 -35.61
CA PRO A 137 11.11 -10.89 -35.03
C PRO A 137 11.74 -11.87 -34.03
N ALA A 138 11.06 -12.04 -32.89
CA ALA A 138 11.24 -13.10 -31.90
C ALA A 138 12.65 -13.20 -31.25
N ALA A 139 12.81 -12.50 -30.13
CA ALA A 139 13.78 -12.88 -29.11
C ALA A 139 13.45 -14.30 -28.60
N THR A 140 14.34 -15.27 -28.82
CA THR A 140 14.19 -16.63 -28.30
C THR A 140 14.21 -16.67 -26.77
N PRO A 141 13.59 -17.66 -26.10
CA PRO A 141 13.42 -17.72 -24.64
C PRO A 141 14.72 -17.58 -23.81
N ASP A 142 15.88 -17.89 -24.39
CA ASP A 142 17.20 -17.80 -23.76
C ASP A 142 17.73 -16.35 -23.62
N SER A 143 17.34 -15.42 -24.51
CA SER A 143 17.77 -14.01 -24.40
C SER A 143 16.95 -13.23 -23.37
N ALA A 144 15.70 -13.62 -23.13
CA ALA A 144 14.85 -13.06 -22.09
C ALA A 144 15.33 -13.43 -20.67
N HIS A 145 15.89 -14.63 -20.48
CA HIS A 145 16.51 -15.03 -19.20
C HIS A 145 17.82 -14.26 -18.95
N SER A 146 18.65 -14.08 -19.98
CA SER A 146 19.85 -13.24 -19.92
C SER A 146 19.54 -11.77 -19.59
N ALA A 147 18.47 -11.22 -20.17
CA ALA A 147 18.03 -9.85 -19.89
C ALA A 147 17.41 -9.72 -18.49
N PHE A 148 16.65 -10.72 -18.02
CA PHE A 148 16.08 -10.74 -16.67
C PHE A 148 17.15 -10.93 -15.58
N ASP A 149 18.16 -11.76 -15.83
CA ASP A 149 19.30 -11.95 -14.91
C ASP A 149 20.24 -10.72 -14.91
N ALA A 150 20.44 -10.08 -16.07
CA ALA A 150 21.14 -8.80 -16.16
C ALA A 150 20.35 -7.65 -15.49
N PHE A 151 19.01 -7.64 -15.63
CA PHE A 151 18.10 -6.72 -14.96
C PHE A 151 18.10 -6.94 -13.45
N ALA A 152 17.98 -8.19 -12.98
CA ALA A 152 18.05 -8.55 -11.55
C ALA A 152 19.42 -8.27 -10.92
N SER A 153 20.50 -8.36 -11.70
CA SER A 153 21.86 -7.96 -11.31
C SER A 153 22.05 -6.43 -11.31
N PHE A 154 21.31 -5.69 -12.15
CA PHE A 154 21.31 -4.23 -12.26
C PHE A 154 20.34 -3.53 -11.28
N ILE A 155 19.28 -4.21 -10.84
CA ILE A 155 18.53 -3.86 -9.62
C ILE A 155 19.46 -4.14 -8.44
N GLY A 156 20.41 -3.22 -8.21
CA GLY A 156 21.09 -3.15 -6.94
C GLY A 156 20.08 -3.16 -5.79
N GLU A 157 20.52 -3.59 -4.61
CA GLU A 157 19.75 -3.55 -3.37
C GLU A 157 18.89 -2.27 -3.28
N PRO A 158 17.62 -2.37 -2.86
CA PRO A 158 16.73 -1.21 -2.82
C PRO A 158 17.39 -0.04 -2.06
N LEU A 159 17.33 1.17 -2.65
CA LEU A 159 17.92 2.41 -2.10
C LEU A 159 17.75 2.54 -0.59
N PHE A 160 16.59 2.09 -0.07
CA PHE A 160 16.35 1.95 1.35
C PHE A 160 15.94 0.52 1.70
N ASN A 161 16.44 0.02 2.83
CA ASN A 161 16.24 -1.33 3.34
C ASN A 161 15.68 -1.28 4.78
N ASN A 162 15.62 -2.42 5.47
CA ASN A 162 15.11 -2.49 6.84
C ASN A 162 15.93 -1.67 7.85
N ASP A 163 17.25 -1.57 7.68
CA ASP A 163 18.14 -0.81 8.57
C ASP A 163 17.87 0.68 8.44
N HIS A 164 17.72 1.16 7.20
CA HIS A 164 17.30 2.54 6.92
C HIS A 164 15.93 2.83 7.53
N ALA A 165 14.97 1.91 7.42
CA ALA A 165 13.65 2.07 8.01
C ALA A 165 13.69 2.11 9.55
N LEU A 166 14.51 1.26 10.18
CA LEU A 166 14.73 1.28 11.62
C LEU A 166 15.39 2.57 12.08
N ARG A 167 16.41 3.05 11.34
CA ARG A 167 17.10 4.31 11.61
C ARG A 167 16.13 5.49 11.56
N LEU A 168 15.35 5.60 10.49
CA LEU A 168 14.38 6.67 10.31
C LEU A 168 13.27 6.62 11.37
N ALA A 169 12.76 5.43 11.70
CA ALA A 169 11.78 5.25 12.78
C ALA A 169 12.33 5.66 14.16
N THR A 170 13.64 5.48 14.37
CA THR A 170 14.32 5.84 15.62
C THR A 170 14.54 7.35 15.70
N LEU A 171 15.00 8.00 14.63
CA LEU A 171 15.23 9.44 14.62
C LEU A 171 13.90 10.21 14.78
N PHE A 172 12.92 9.88 13.95
CA PHE A 172 11.66 10.60 13.83
C PHE A 172 10.55 9.89 14.60
N GLN A 173 10.70 9.86 15.91
CA GLN A 173 9.74 9.22 16.81
C GLN A 173 8.85 10.25 17.49
N GLY A 174 7.58 9.89 17.62
CA GLY A 174 6.60 10.67 18.36
C GLY A 174 5.55 9.74 18.94
N ARG A 175 4.29 10.00 18.64
CA ARG A 175 3.17 9.16 19.00
C ARG A 175 3.26 7.79 18.33
N GLY A 176 3.33 6.73 19.13
CA GLY A 176 3.61 5.37 18.64
C GLY A 176 2.36 4.58 18.23
N ASP A 177 1.16 4.95 18.70
CA ASP A 177 -0.11 4.24 18.49
C ASP A 177 -0.86 4.65 17.21
N VAL A 178 -0.39 5.70 16.52
CA VAL A 178 -1.05 6.27 15.35
C VAL A 178 -0.04 6.97 14.44
N PHE A 179 -0.24 6.82 13.14
CA PHE A 179 0.42 7.62 12.10
C PHE A 179 -0.64 8.12 11.13
N ALA A 180 -0.31 8.93 10.13
CA ALA A 180 -1.26 9.32 9.09
C ALA A 180 -0.78 8.91 7.71
N ARG A 181 -1.69 8.63 6.79
CA ARG A 181 -1.38 8.40 5.37
C ARG A 181 -1.87 9.56 4.52
N MET A 182 -1.01 10.04 3.63
CA MET A 182 -1.38 11.03 2.63
C MET A 182 -2.31 10.41 1.60
N TRP A 183 -3.38 11.11 1.27
CA TRP A 183 -4.29 10.78 0.17
C TRP A 183 -4.36 11.94 -0.83
N VAL A 184 -4.78 11.62 -2.05
CA VAL A 184 -5.08 12.56 -3.12
C VAL A 184 -6.46 12.19 -3.64
N SER A 185 -7.37 13.16 -3.74
CA SER A 185 -8.69 12.96 -4.36
C SER A 185 -8.60 13.04 -5.88
N GLU A 186 -9.64 12.60 -6.58
CA GLU A 186 -9.75 12.71 -8.04
C GLU A 186 -9.63 14.18 -8.51
N ASP A 187 -10.20 15.12 -7.74
CA ASP A 187 -10.08 16.57 -8.00
C ASP A 187 -8.70 17.18 -7.66
N GLY A 188 -7.71 16.35 -7.30
CA GLY A 188 -6.35 16.80 -6.98
C GLY A 188 -6.20 17.46 -5.60
N GLN A 189 -7.23 17.41 -4.75
CA GLN A 189 -7.09 17.81 -3.35
C GLN A 189 -6.26 16.79 -2.59
N THR A 190 -5.54 17.23 -1.57
CA THR A 190 -4.69 16.35 -0.78
C THR A 190 -4.91 16.54 0.70
N GLY A 191 -4.77 15.46 1.45
CA GLY A 191 -4.84 15.52 2.90
C GLY A 191 -4.19 14.30 3.53
N TYR A 192 -4.41 14.17 4.83
CA TYR A 192 -3.90 13.04 5.61
C TYR A 192 -5.02 12.41 6.41
N SER A 193 -5.06 11.08 6.40
CA SER A 193 -6.00 10.30 7.19
C SER A 193 -5.25 9.56 8.30
N PRO A 194 -5.65 9.69 9.57
CA PRO A 194 -5.03 8.94 10.65
C PRO A 194 -5.27 7.44 10.49
N VAL A 195 -4.25 6.66 10.79
CA VAL A 195 -4.25 5.20 10.85
C VAL A 195 -3.91 4.83 12.28
N SER A 196 -4.91 4.42 13.05
CA SER A 196 -4.77 3.99 14.45
C SER A 196 -4.13 2.60 14.54
N LYS A 197 -2.88 2.51 14.07
CA LYS A 197 -2.00 1.34 14.13
C LYS A 197 -0.62 1.80 14.60
N PRO A 198 0.20 0.90 15.16
CA PRO A 198 1.53 1.25 15.60
C PRO A 198 2.41 1.83 14.48
N TYR A 199 3.12 2.91 14.78
CA TYR A 199 4.19 3.45 13.92
C TYR A 199 5.43 2.56 14.05
N THR A 200 5.67 1.71 13.06
CA THR A 200 6.74 0.69 13.07
C THR A 200 7.74 0.89 11.94
N PRO A 201 8.94 0.29 12.01
CA PRO A 201 9.88 0.26 10.89
C PRO A 201 9.25 -0.25 9.59
N ARG A 202 8.26 -1.17 9.64
CA ARG A 202 7.55 -1.62 8.43
C ARG A 202 6.72 -0.51 7.80
N VAL A 203 6.09 0.35 8.60
CA VAL A 203 5.36 1.53 8.11
C VAL A 203 6.33 2.49 7.43
N VAL A 204 7.48 2.72 8.06
CA VAL A 204 8.55 3.59 7.56
C VAL A 204 9.19 3.04 6.30
N LEU A 205 9.38 1.72 6.20
CA LEU A 205 9.91 1.10 4.99
C LEU A 205 8.96 1.33 3.81
N ASN A 206 7.65 1.11 3.98
CA ASN A 206 6.68 1.40 2.91
C ASN A 206 6.69 2.88 2.50
N HIS A 207 6.98 3.79 3.45
CA HIS A 207 7.16 5.20 3.16
C HIS A 207 8.42 5.48 2.33
N LEU A 208 9.57 4.93 2.74
CA LEU A 208 10.83 5.05 2.03
C LEU A 208 10.76 4.43 0.62
N LEU A 209 10.09 3.28 0.50
CA LEU A 209 9.90 2.59 -0.77
C LEU A 209 8.91 3.31 -1.72
N GLY A 210 8.12 4.26 -1.22
CA GLY A 210 7.18 5.04 -2.02
C GLY A 210 5.75 4.47 -2.11
N ASN A 211 5.49 3.31 -1.48
CA ASN A 211 4.20 2.63 -1.52
C ASN A 211 3.06 3.50 -0.99
N TYR A 212 3.35 4.33 0.02
CA TYR A 212 2.47 5.40 0.48
C TYR A 212 3.28 6.47 1.24
N THR A 213 2.74 7.67 1.39
CA THR A 213 3.38 8.72 2.21
C THR A 213 2.77 8.79 3.60
N THR A 214 3.63 8.78 4.60
CA THR A 214 3.24 8.78 6.01
C THR A 214 3.58 10.12 6.65
N GLY A 215 2.70 10.60 7.52
CA GLY A 215 3.02 11.65 8.48
C GLY A 215 3.01 11.10 9.91
N ILE A 216 3.68 11.83 10.80
CA ILE A 216 3.85 11.48 12.21
C ILE A 216 3.36 12.61 13.13
N TYR A 217 2.93 12.24 14.32
CA TYR A 217 2.54 13.18 15.38
C TYR A 217 3.69 13.25 16.40
N LEU A 218 4.39 14.38 16.51
CA LEU A 218 5.63 14.44 17.30
C LEU A 218 5.41 14.34 18.82
N SER A 219 4.24 14.75 19.31
CA SER A 219 3.89 14.68 20.73
C SER A 219 3.25 13.33 21.07
N ARG A 220 3.80 12.64 22.08
CA ARG A 220 3.24 11.42 22.66
C ARG A 220 1.99 11.70 23.49
N ALA A 221 1.26 10.63 23.80
CA ALA A 221 0.07 10.69 24.66
C ALA A 221 0.39 11.18 26.09
N ASP A 222 1.60 10.93 26.59
CA ASP A 222 2.11 11.45 27.88
C ASP A 222 2.57 12.92 27.83
N GLY A 223 2.38 13.60 26.70
CA GLY A 223 2.75 15.01 26.54
C GLY A 223 4.24 15.26 26.30
N THR A 224 5.05 14.22 26.07
CA THR A 224 6.47 14.37 25.76
C THR A 224 6.73 14.41 24.24
N ALA A 225 7.86 14.99 23.85
CA ALA A 225 8.39 14.98 22.50
C ALA A 225 9.93 14.92 22.56
N ARG A 226 10.53 14.34 21.52
CA ARG A 226 12.00 14.35 21.34
C ARG A 226 12.42 14.83 19.95
N VAL A 227 11.48 15.34 19.17
CA VAL A 227 11.73 15.88 17.83
C VAL A 227 11.15 17.28 17.80
N MET A 228 11.98 18.23 17.38
CA MET A 228 11.60 19.58 17.02
C MET A 228 11.69 19.72 15.50
N ALA A 229 10.80 20.49 14.90
CA ALA A 229 10.89 20.80 13.47
C ALA A 229 10.47 22.23 13.20
N TYR A 230 11.10 22.86 12.22
CA TYR A 230 10.62 24.06 11.56
C TYR A 230 10.08 23.66 10.20
N ASP A 231 8.78 23.84 9.99
CA ASP A 231 8.13 23.67 8.70
C ASP A 231 8.14 25.02 7.98
N ILE A 232 8.95 25.13 6.93
CA ILE A 232 9.25 26.38 6.24
C ILE A 232 8.65 26.28 4.84
N ASP A 233 7.55 26.99 4.63
CA ASP A 233 6.74 26.90 3.43
C ASP A 233 6.75 28.22 2.67
N ILE A 234 6.80 28.16 1.33
CA ILE A 234 6.43 29.32 0.51
C ILE A 234 4.93 29.59 0.74
N ALA A 235 4.61 30.83 1.10
CA ALA A 235 3.26 31.26 1.41
C ALA A 235 2.36 31.17 0.17
N ALA A 236 1.07 30.85 0.35
CA ALA A 236 0.14 30.67 -0.77
C ALA A 236 0.07 31.88 -1.73
N PRO A 237 0.01 33.14 -1.25
CA PRO A 237 0.04 34.31 -2.14
C PRO A 237 1.32 34.41 -2.98
N ALA A 238 2.46 34.00 -2.41
CA ALA A 238 3.75 34.00 -3.11
C ALA A 238 3.78 32.92 -4.20
N ILE A 239 3.24 31.72 -3.94
CA ILE A 239 3.06 30.66 -4.94
C ILE A 239 2.20 31.14 -6.10
N ASP A 240 1.09 31.81 -5.81
CA ASP A 240 0.21 32.35 -6.85
C ASP A 240 0.92 33.43 -7.69
N SER A 241 1.74 34.27 -7.07
CA SER A 241 2.57 35.28 -7.78
C SER A 241 3.61 34.67 -8.73
N ALA A 242 4.04 33.43 -8.48
CA ALA A 242 5.03 32.73 -9.28
C ALA A 242 4.41 31.91 -10.43
N ARG A 243 3.07 31.79 -10.50
CA ARG A 243 2.39 31.01 -11.53
C ARG A 243 2.68 31.59 -12.92
N GLY A 244 3.39 30.82 -13.76
CA GLY A 244 3.81 31.26 -15.09
C GLY A 244 5.01 32.21 -15.10
N ASN A 245 5.64 32.48 -13.94
CA ASN A 245 6.80 33.36 -13.83
C ASN A 245 7.99 32.58 -13.24
N ALA A 246 8.85 32.07 -14.13
CA ALA A 246 10.01 31.27 -13.75
C ALA A 246 11.03 32.04 -12.91
N GLN A 247 11.22 33.33 -13.17
CA GLN A 247 12.12 34.19 -12.42
C GLN A 247 11.65 34.34 -10.97
N ARG A 248 10.36 34.64 -10.79
CA ARG A 248 9.76 34.72 -9.45
C ARG A 248 9.80 33.38 -8.71
N ALA A 249 9.57 32.27 -9.41
CA ALA A 249 9.70 30.93 -8.81
C ALA A 249 11.13 30.65 -8.34
N ALA A 250 12.15 31.07 -9.12
CA ALA A 250 13.55 30.93 -8.75
C ALA A 250 13.92 31.80 -7.53
N GLU A 251 13.43 33.04 -7.47
CA GLU A 251 13.61 33.94 -6.33
C GLU A 251 13.01 33.37 -5.04
N LEU A 252 11.79 32.85 -5.09
CA LEU A 252 11.13 32.22 -3.95
C LEU A 252 11.89 30.98 -3.46
N LYS A 253 12.37 30.15 -4.41
CA LYS A 253 13.19 28.99 -4.08
C LYS A 253 14.52 29.40 -3.44
N ALA A 254 15.17 30.44 -3.96
CA ALA A 254 16.40 30.97 -3.40
C ALA A 254 16.19 31.51 -1.98
N ALA A 255 15.13 32.29 -1.76
CA ALA A 255 14.78 32.81 -0.43
C ALA A 255 14.47 31.68 0.58
N LEU A 256 13.74 30.65 0.15
CA LEU A 256 13.49 29.46 0.97
C LEU A 256 14.79 28.76 1.37
N THR A 257 15.68 28.50 0.40
CA THR A 257 16.98 27.87 0.64
C THR A 257 17.84 28.73 1.58
N GLU A 258 17.97 30.02 1.30
CA GLU A 258 18.77 30.95 2.10
C GLU A 258 18.33 30.94 3.56
N TYR A 259 17.03 31.09 3.80
CA TYR A 259 16.50 31.12 5.16
C TYR A 259 16.68 29.77 5.88
N THR A 260 16.43 28.66 5.18
CA THR A 260 16.59 27.31 5.71
C THR A 260 18.04 27.04 6.13
N CYS A 261 19.01 27.41 5.28
CA CYS A 261 20.43 27.28 5.56
C CYS A 261 20.89 28.20 6.70
N LYS A 262 20.40 29.45 6.73
CA LYS A 262 20.68 30.40 7.81
C LYS A 262 20.19 29.88 9.17
N LEU A 263 18.97 29.35 9.23
CA LEU A 263 18.41 28.73 10.43
C LEU A 263 19.24 27.52 10.85
N SER A 264 19.55 26.62 9.92
CA SER A 264 20.36 25.44 10.22
C SER A 264 21.74 25.82 10.78
N ALA A 265 22.44 26.77 10.15
CA ALA A 265 23.75 27.25 10.61
C ALA A 265 23.69 27.83 12.03
N PHE A 266 22.64 28.59 12.36
CA PHE A 266 22.42 29.08 13.72
C PHE A 266 22.18 27.95 14.73
N LEU A 267 21.36 26.95 14.38
CA LEU A 267 21.14 25.80 15.26
C LEU A 267 22.45 25.02 15.49
N VAL A 268 23.29 24.84 14.47
CA VAL A 268 24.63 24.24 14.59
C VAL A 268 25.50 25.05 15.57
N SER A 269 25.50 26.38 15.47
CA SER A 269 26.23 27.26 16.40
C SER A 269 25.75 27.16 17.86
N CYS A 270 24.52 26.69 18.07
CA CYS A 270 23.96 26.41 19.39
C CYS A 270 24.35 25.01 19.91
N GLY A 271 25.14 24.25 19.15
CA GLY A 271 25.54 22.88 19.48
C GLY A 271 24.48 21.81 19.15
N LEU A 272 23.43 22.17 18.40
CA LEU A 272 22.41 21.23 17.94
C LEU A 272 22.84 20.59 16.60
N ALA A 273 22.27 19.42 16.30
CA ALA A 273 22.45 18.72 15.03
C ALA A 273 21.15 18.83 14.19
N PRO A 274 20.94 19.92 13.44
CA PRO A 274 19.80 20.05 12.54
C PRO A 274 19.95 19.17 11.28
N VAL A 275 18.82 18.72 10.74
CA VAL A 275 18.71 18.01 9.47
C VAL A 275 17.79 18.79 8.56
N ILE A 276 18.27 19.12 7.36
CA ILE A 276 17.48 19.85 6.36
C ILE A 276 16.86 18.84 5.38
N GLU A 277 15.58 19.02 5.06
CA GLU A 277 14.83 18.22 4.08
C GLU A 277 14.09 19.13 3.10
N ASP A 278 14.26 18.97 1.78
CA ASP A 278 13.27 19.43 0.80
C ASP A 278 12.03 18.55 0.94
N SER A 279 10.88 19.13 1.27
CA SER A 279 9.63 18.39 1.53
C SER A 279 9.07 17.63 0.32
N GLY A 280 9.58 17.91 -0.88
CA GLY A 280 9.03 17.41 -2.15
C GLY A 280 7.81 18.19 -2.63
N TYR A 281 7.40 19.27 -1.94
CA TYR A 281 6.32 20.15 -2.39
C TYR A 281 6.73 21.62 -2.45
N LYS A 282 6.25 22.46 -1.52
CA LYS A 282 6.36 23.92 -1.55
C LYS A 282 7.28 24.50 -0.45
N GLY A 283 7.96 23.63 0.29
CA GLY A 283 8.70 24.02 1.48
C GLY A 283 9.84 23.06 1.82
N ALA A 284 10.51 23.35 2.91
CA ALA A 284 11.56 22.55 3.51
C ALA A 284 11.28 22.37 5.00
N HIS A 285 11.79 21.28 5.57
CA HIS A 285 11.78 21.07 7.00
C HIS A 285 13.20 21.15 7.57
N VAL A 286 13.36 21.82 8.72
CA VAL A 286 14.58 21.75 9.53
C VAL A 286 14.27 20.99 10.82
N TRP A 287 14.76 19.76 10.90
CA TRP A 287 14.52 18.85 12.01
C TRP A 287 15.64 18.90 13.04
N VAL A 288 15.32 18.75 14.32
CA VAL A 288 16.28 18.45 15.39
C VAL A 288 15.77 17.26 16.18
N CYS A 289 16.48 16.14 16.10
CA CYS A 289 16.15 14.92 16.83
C CYS A 289 16.99 14.86 18.10
N PHE A 290 16.35 14.69 19.26
CA PHE A 290 17.04 14.56 20.54
C PHE A 290 17.14 13.10 20.98
N ASN A 291 18.18 12.78 21.75
CA ASN A 291 18.45 11.43 22.24
C ASN A 291 17.55 10.97 23.39
N ASP A 292 16.72 11.86 23.97
CA ASP A 292 15.77 11.53 25.03
C ASP A 292 14.50 12.42 24.97
N TRP A 293 13.52 12.12 25.80
CA TRP A 293 12.22 12.77 25.85
C TRP A 293 12.18 13.98 26.78
N ARG A 294 11.47 15.03 26.37
CA ARG A 294 11.13 16.18 27.22
C ARG A 294 9.66 16.55 27.08
N PRO A 295 9.09 17.30 28.03
CA PRO A 295 7.74 17.84 27.85
C PRO A 295 7.65 18.62 26.54
N ALA A 296 6.65 18.32 25.70
CA ALA A 296 6.52 18.89 24.36
C ALA A 296 6.47 20.43 24.41
N GLY A 297 5.87 21.00 25.46
CA GLY A 297 5.86 22.45 25.69
C GLY A 297 7.26 23.06 25.87
N VAL A 298 8.22 22.32 26.45
CA VAL A 298 9.61 22.77 26.62
C VAL A 298 10.32 22.80 25.27
N ILE A 299 10.22 21.72 24.49
CA ILE A 299 10.79 21.65 23.12
C ILE A 299 10.19 22.73 22.23
N ARG A 300 8.87 22.95 22.32
CA ARG A 300 8.19 24.04 21.61
C ARG A 300 8.77 25.41 21.98
N ARG A 301 8.91 25.71 23.28
CA ARG A 301 9.48 27.00 23.72
C ARG A 301 10.89 27.20 23.20
N LEU A 302 11.72 26.15 23.23
CA LEU A 302 13.08 26.20 22.68
C LEU A 302 13.05 26.58 21.19
N GLY A 303 12.19 25.93 20.40
CA GLY A 303 12.10 26.24 18.97
C GLY A 303 11.71 27.69 18.68
N HIS A 304 10.75 28.24 19.43
CA HIS A 304 10.39 29.67 19.30
C HIS A 304 11.51 30.60 19.78
N ALA A 305 12.17 30.28 20.89
CA ALA A 305 13.26 31.09 21.44
C ALA A 305 14.44 31.19 20.48
N LEU A 306 14.80 30.07 19.82
CA LEU A 306 15.87 30.01 18.84
C LEU A 306 15.48 30.73 17.53
N LEU A 307 14.26 30.54 17.04
CA LEU A 307 13.77 31.21 15.84
C LEU A 307 13.79 32.74 15.98
N ALA A 308 13.44 33.26 17.16
CA ALA A 308 13.43 34.69 17.44
C ALA A 308 14.82 35.34 17.41
N GLN A 309 15.91 34.56 17.45
CA GLN A 309 17.28 35.09 17.34
C GLN A 309 17.69 35.36 15.89
N ILE A 310 16.88 34.91 14.93
CA ILE A 310 17.17 35.04 13.51
C ILE A 310 16.23 36.10 12.96
N THR A 311 16.77 37.07 12.21
CA THR A 311 15.95 38.00 11.44
C THR A 311 14.91 37.21 10.65
N GLY A 312 13.63 37.56 10.81
CA GLY A 312 12.52 36.88 10.15
C GLY A 312 12.70 36.83 8.63
N PRO A 313 12.08 35.86 7.96
CA PRO A 313 12.14 35.79 6.50
C PRO A 313 11.34 36.93 5.86
N SER A 314 11.35 37.01 4.53
CA SER A 314 10.36 37.82 3.81
C SER A 314 8.94 37.30 4.03
N ASP A 315 7.93 38.14 3.79
CA ASP A 315 6.50 37.77 3.89
C ASP A 315 6.09 36.63 2.95
N ASP A 316 6.95 36.29 1.99
CA ASP A 316 6.77 35.17 1.06
C ASP A 316 7.01 33.79 1.71
N ILE A 317 7.63 33.75 2.89
CA ILE A 317 7.98 32.51 3.60
C ILE A 317 7.24 32.46 4.93
N SER A 318 6.51 31.37 5.12
CA SER A 318 5.81 31.04 6.36
C SER A 318 6.57 29.98 7.14
N ILE A 319 6.61 30.11 8.47
CA ILE A 319 7.33 29.18 9.34
C ILE A 319 6.42 28.70 10.45
N GLU A 320 6.33 27.38 10.63
CA GLU A 320 5.65 26.77 11.76
C GLU A 320 6.61 25.93 12.61
N VAL A 321 6.57 26.12 13.93
CA VAL A 321 7.41 25.37 14.87
C VAL A 321 6.62 24.20 15.46
N PHE A 322 7.19 23.01 15.34
CA PHE A 322 6.70 21.75 15.92
C PHE A 322 7.59 21.28 17.08
N PRO A 323 7.01 20.68 18.15
CA PRO A 323 5.58 20.45 18.35
C PRO A 323 4.80 21.77 18.59
N LYS A 324 3.52 21.79 18.20
CA LYS A 324 2.65 22.99 18.34
C LYS A 324 1.94 23.06 19.69
N GLN A 325 1.75 21.93 20.35
CA GLN A 325 1.02 21.83 21.62
C GLN A 325 1.88 22.27 22.80
N LYS A 326 1.26 22.95 23.78
CA LYS A 326 1.89 23.30 25.05
C LYS A 326 1.87 22.16 26.09
N GLY A 327 0.97 21.17 25.94
CA GLY A 327 0.77 20.06 26.88
C GLY A 327 0.17 18.83 26.20
N ASN A 328 -0.42 17.92 26.99
CA ASN A 328 -0.98 16.66 26.49
C ASN A 328 -1.99 16.91 25.36
N PRO A 329 -1.86 16.20 24.23
CA PRO A 329 -2.80 16.40 23.13
C PRO A 329 -4.17 15.80 23.50
N VAL A 330 -5.20 16.65 23.60
CA VAL A 330 -6.61 16.22 23.80
C VAL A 330 -7.14 15.47 22.55
N LYS A 331 -6.52 15.70 21.39
CA LYS A 331 -6.76 15.02 20.10
C LYS A 331 -5.47 14.31 19.65
N LEU A 332 -5.33 13.96 18.36
CA LEU A 332 -4.17 13.21 17.87
C LEU A 332 -2.83 13.96 17.99
N GLY A 333 -2.85 15.29 17.99
CA GLY A 333 -1.65 16.11 17.86
C GLY A 333 -1.62 16.83 16.51
N ASN A 334 -0.58 17.63 16.25
CA ASN A 334 -0.35 18.20 14.92
C ASN A 334 0.52 17.24 14.11
N LEU A 335 0.14 17.05 12.86
CA LEU A 335 0.78 16.12 11.94
C LEU A 335 1.88 16.85 11.17
N ILE A 336 3.00 16.17 10.95
CA ILE A 336 4.03 16.59 9.99
C ILE A 336 4.40 15.39 9.10
N LYS A 337 4.67 15.62 7.81
CA LYS A 337 5.08 14.56 6.87
C LYS A 337 6.43 13.98 7.31
N LEU A 338 6.59 12.66 7.25
CA LEU A 338 7.88 12.02 7.48
C LEU A 338 8.84 12.34 6.31
N PRO A 339 10.16 12.52 6.56
CA PRO A 339 11.11 12.82 5.50
C PRO A 339 11.42 11.58 4.65
N LEU A 340 12.00 11.82 3.48
CA LEU A 340 12.41 10.83 2.48
C LEU A 340 11.29 10.10 1.71
N GLY A 341 10.01 10.35 1.97
CA GLY A 341 8.90 9.80 1.17
C GLY A 341 8.63 10.51 -0.16
N ILE A 342 7.64 10.00 -0.90
CA ILE A 342 7.19 10.58 -2.19
C ILE A 342 5.93 11.41 -1.98
N HIS A 343 6.00 12.72 -2.18
CA HIS A 343 4.83 13.57 -1.99
C HIS A 343 3.77 13.28 -3.06
N ARG A 344 2.58 12.80 -2.65
CA ARG A 344 1.60 12.20 -3.58
C ARG A 344 0.99 13.20 -4.57
N LYS A 345 1.02 14.51 -4.27
CA LYS A 345 0.55 15.55 -5.18
C LYS A 345 1.53 15.83 -6.33
N THR A 346 2.83 15.84 -6.02
CA THR A 346 3.88 16.32 -6.92
C THR A 346 4.66 15.19 -7.54
N GLY A 347 4.56 13.96 -7.01
CA GLY A 347 5.41 12.83 -7.38
C GLY A 347 6.87 12.97 -6.95
N ARG A 348 7.27 14.12 -6.40
CA ARG A 348 8.65 14.37 -5.99
C ARG A 348 8.95 13.67 -4.67
N ARG A 349 10.09 12.97 -4.64
CA ARG A 349 10.69 12.47 -3.40
C ARG A 349 11.24 13.64 -2.58
N SER A 350 10.90 13.69 -1.30
CA SER A 350 11.62 14.54 -0.36
C SER A 350 13.04 14.05 -0.18
N VAL A 351 14.01 14.96 -0.10
CA VAL A 351 15.43 14.64 -0.03
C VAL A 351 16.10 15.39 1.11
N LEU A 352 17.06 14.75 1.77
CA LEU A 352 17.97 15.38 2.72
C LEU A 352 18.91 16.31 1.96
N LEU A 353 19.11 17.51 2.52
CA LEU A 353 19.99 18.53 2.00
C LEU A 353 21.21 18.68 2.91
N ASP A 354 22.36 19.01 2.33
CA ASP A 354 23.53 19.43 3.06
C ASP A 354 23.38 20.86 3.61
N HIS A 355 24.41 21.35 4.29
CA HIS A 355 24.45 22.68 4.90
C HIS A 355 24.35 23.85 3.90
N THR A 356 24.52 23.59 2.61
CA THR A 356 24.36 24.57 1.53
C THR A 356 22.97 24.55 0.91
N GLY A 357 22.10 23.61 1.31
CA GLY A 357 20.78 23.41 0.72
C GLY A 357 20.82 22.58 -0.56
N THR A 358 21.92 21.89 -0.83
CA THR A 358 22.08 20.99 -1.97
C THR A 358 21.68 19.57 -1.57
N PRO A 359 20.94 18.81 -2.39
CA PRO A 359 20.60 17.43 -2.07
C PRO A 359 21.85 16.58 -1.81
N CYS A 360 21.87 15.82 -0.70
CA CYS A 360 22.95 14.88 -0.44
C CYS A 360 23.02 13.84 -1.58
N PRO A 361 24.21 13.52 -2.10
CA PRO A 361 24.35 12.62 -3.25
C PRO A 361 23.90 11.19 -2.94
N ASP A 362 24.15 10.72 -1.71
CA ASP A 362 23.67 9.45 -1.19
C ASP A 362 22.72 9.68 -0.01
N GLN A 363 21.42 9.53 -0.27
CA GLN A 363 20.36 9.73 0.70
C GLN A 363 20.34 8.64 1.79
N ALA A 364 20.76 7.43 1.45
CA ALA A 364 20.77 6.28 2.37
C ALA A 364 21.91 6.43 3.38
N ALA A 365 23.12 6.73 2.88
CA ALA A 365 24.26 7.06 3.73
C ALA A 365 23.99 8.30 4.60
N ALA A 366 23.41 9.36 4.03
CA ALA A 366 23.07 10.58 4.77
C ALA A 366 22.11 10.28 5.94
N LEU A 367 21.07 9.47 5.73
CA LEU A 367 20.15 9.03 6.79
C LEU A 367 20.88 8.32 7.94
N MET A 368 21.83 7.45 7.62
CA MET A 368 22.60 6.71 8.63
C MET A 368 23.52 7.63 9.44
N GLN A 369 23.98 8.73 8.85
CA GLN A 369 24.90 9.70 9.47
C GLN A 369 24.20 10.79 10.30
N ILE A 370 22.87 10.90 10.25
CA ILE A 370 22.13 11.88 11.06
C ILE A 370 22.46 11.69 12.54
N SER A 371 22.98 12.72 13.19
CA SER A 371 23.26 12.72 14.62
C SER A 371 22.07 13.24 15.43
N MET A 372 21.86 12.70 16.64
CA MET A 372 20.89 13.24 17.58
C MET A 372 21.56 14.27 18.50
N SER A 373 20.87 15.38 18.74
CA SER A 373 21.24 16.37 19.74
C SER A 373 21.09 15.79 21.16
N LYS A 374 21.97 16.20 22.07
CA LYS A 374 21.83 15.85 23.48
C LYS A 374 20.67 16.61 24.10
N ILE A 375 19.81 15.90 24.82
CA ILE A 375 18.66 16.52 25.48
C ILE A 375 19.06 17.56 26.55
N ASP A 376 20.24 17.38 27.16
CA ASP A 376 20.77 18.27 28.20
C ASP A 376 21.11 19.67 27.68
N LEU A 377 21.13 19.87 26.35
CA LEU A 377 21.30 21.20 25.75
C LEU A 377 20.02 22.04 25.84
N VAL A 378 18.85 21.43 26.04
CA VAL A 378 17.56 22.12 25.97
C VAL A 378 17.43 23.21 27.03
N ASP A 379 17.72 22.91 28.29
CA ASP A 379 17.55 23.86 29.39
C ASP A 379 18.59 25.00 29.34
N PRO A 380 19.91 24.75 29.14
CA PRO A 380 20.89 25.82 28.96
C PRO A 380 20.60 26.76 27.79
N LEU A 381 20.08 26.23 26.67
CA LEU A 381 19.70 27.06 25.52
C LEU A 381 18.45 27.90 25.82
N LEU A 382 17.47 27.34 26.54
CA LEU A 382 16.33 28.11 27.02
C LEU A 382 16.73 29.22 27.97
N ASP A 383 17.65 28.97 28.90
CA ASP A 383 18.15 29.97 29.83
C ASP A 383 18.89 31.09 29.09
N LYS A 384 19.70 30.74 28.09
CA LYS A 384 20.46 31.69 27.27
C LYS A 384 19.57 32.59 26.41
N TYR A 385 18.51 32.05 25.82
CA TYR A 385 17.69 32.75 24.81
C TYR A 385 16.27 33.08 25.30
N ASN A 386 16.06 33.05 26.63
CA ASN A 386 14.73 33.07 27.24
C ASN A 386 13.86 34.25 26.77
N LEU A 387 12.72 33.94 26.16
CA LEU A 387 11.66 34.90 25.84
C LEU A 387 10.59 34.85 26.94
N PRO A 388 10.10 36.00 27.45
CA PRO A 388 8.86 36.00 28.23
C PRO A 388 7.70 35.49 27.36
N GLU A 389 6.83 34.63 27.90
CA GLU A 389 5.57 34.29 27.23
C GLU A 389 4.81 35.59 26.89
N PRO A 390 4.12 35.67 25.73
CA PRO A 390 3.01 36.60 25.62
C PRO A 390 2.02 36.21 26.71
N ARG A 391 1.91 37.03 27.76
CA ARG A 391 0.92 36.85 28.82
C ARG A 391 -0.42 36.62 28.13
N GLY A 392 -0.99 35.43 28.33
CA GLY A 392 -2.23 35.04 27.69
C GLY A 392 -3.30 36.10 27.91
N ARG A 393 -4.03 36.45 26.85
CA ARG A 393 -5.39 36.96 27.05
C ARG A 393 -6.13 35.90 27.85
N GLY A 394 -6.46 36.27 29.08
CA GLY A 394 -7.07 35.40 30.06
C GLY A 394 -8.32 34.72 29.52
N GLN A 395 -8.56 33.54 30.08
CA GLN A 395 -9.87 32.92 30.14
C GLN A 395 -10.93 33.99 30.44
N ARG A 396 -11.95 34.07 29.59
CA ARG A 396 -13.33 34.33 30.01
C ARG A 396 -14.18 33.17 29.51
N ASP A 397 -14.48 32.33 30.48
CA ASP A 397 -15.78 31.74 30.80
C ASP A 397 -16.43 30.74 29.84
N GLN A 398 -16.60 29.55 30.43
CA GLN A 398 -17.60 28.56 30.10
C GLN A 398 -19.02 29.13 30.38
N HIS A 399 -19.99 28.60 29.63
CA HIS A 399 -21.45 28.73 29.81
C HIS A 399 -22.12 30.06 29.42
N ALA A 400 -22.60 30.11 28.18
CA ALA A 400 -23.91 30.70 27.86
C ALA A 400 -24.54 29.99 26.66
N THR A 401 -25.61 29.25 26.94
CA THR A 401 -26.69 28.95 26.00
C THR A 401 -27.20 30.26 25.38
N SER A 402 -27.25 30.37 24.05
CA SER A 402 -28.31 31.13 23.38
C SER A 402 -28.41 30.85 21.88
N ALA A 403 -29.62 30.48 21.48
CA ALA A 403 -30.32 30.82 20.26
C ALA A 403 -29.54 30.83 18.93
N ILE A 404 -29.76 29.76 18.16
CA ILE A 404 -29.73 29.79 16.71
C ILE A 404 -30.88 30.70 16.25
N VAL A 405 -30.54 31.86 15.69
CA VAL A 405 -31.45 32.61 14.82
C VAL A 405 -31.04 32.32 13.38
N THR A 406 -31.96 31.69 12.66
CA THR A 406 -31.92 31.35 11.24
C THR A 406 -31.88 32.61 10.38
N PRO A 407 -31.04 32.68 9.33
CA PRO A 407 -31.36 33.43 8.13
C PRO A 407 -32.24 32.53 7.24
N ALA A 408 -33.44 33.02 6.93
CA ALA A 408 -34.33 32.40 5.96
C ALA A 408 -33.77 32.59 4.54
N GLY A 409 -33.84 31.52 3.73
CA GLY A 409 -33.81 31.62 2.26
C GLY A 409 -32.65 30.92 1.56
N ALA A 410 -32.71 29.59 1.47
CA ALA A 410 -32.17 28.83 0.33
C ALA A 410 -32.92 27.49 0.24
N PRO A 411 -33.30 27.00 -0.96
CA PRO A 411 -34.25 25.91 -1.12
C PRO A 411 -33.66 24.56 -0.68
N ALA A 412 -34.51 23.76 -0.05
CA ALA A 412 -34.22 22.42 0.42
C ALA A 412 -33.74 21.52 -0.74
N GLN A 413 -32.50 21.02 -0.64
CA GLN A 413 -32.06 19.84 -1.38
C GLN A 413 -32.02 18.64 -0.43
N SER A 414 -32.77 17.63 -0.84
CA SER A 414 -33.02 16.32 -0.25
C SER A 414 -31.87 15.71 0.55
N LEU A 415 -32.18 15.27 1.77
CA LEU A 415 -31.39 14.32 2.55
C LEU A 415 -31.15 13.04 1.72
N ALA A 416 -29.90 12.61 1.62
CA ALA A 416 -29.55 11.29 1.10
C ALA A 416 -30.02 10.19 2.08
N PRO A 417 -30.37 8.98 1.59
CA PRO A 417 -30.98 7.94 2.41
C PRO A 417 -30.00 7.40 3.47
N SER A 418 -30.50 7.13 4.67
CA SER A 418 -29.78 6.45 5.74
C SER A 418 -29.27 5.10 5.24
N PHE A 419 -27.97 4.91 5.19
CA PHE A 419 -27.35 3.63 4.83
C PHE A 419 -27.74 2.58 5.87
N MET A 420 -28.63 1.64 5.53
CA MET A 420 -28.95 0.52 6.41
C MET A 420 -27.77 -0.47 6.38
N PRO A 421 -27.19 -0.85 7.54
CA PRO A 421 -26.08 -1.78 7.57
C PRO A 421 -26.50 -3.16 7.01
N PRO A 422 -25.60 -3.87 6.30
CA PRO A 422 -25.91 -5.17 5.72
C PRO A 422 -26.23 -6.17 6.84
N MET A 423 -27.30 -6.95 6.66
CA MET A 423 -27.83 -7.82 7.72
C MET A 423 -28.30 -9.14 7.13
N ALA A 424 -27.74 -10.26 7.61
CA ALA A 424 -28.15 -11.61 7.20
C ALA A 424 -29.28 -12.14 8.10
N THR A 425 -30.08 -13.08 7.56
CA THR A 425 -30.98 -13.92 8.37
C THR A 425 -30.19 -15.08 9.00
N PRO A 426 -30.69 -15.68 10.11
CA PRO A 426 -30.08 -16.89 10.68
C PRO A 426 -29.89 -18.01 9.63
N GLU A 427 -30.88 -18.21 8.76
CA GLU A 427 -30.81 -19.20 7.67
C GLU A 427 -29.71 -18.87 6.65
N GLN A 428 -29.47 -17.59 6.34
CA GLN A 428 -28.39 -17.20 5.44
C GLN A 428 -27.01 -17.47 6.05
N ILE A 429 -26.87 -17.37 7.37
CA ILE A 429 -25.63 -17.68 8.08
C ILE A 429 -25.41 -19.19 8.15
N ASP A 430 -26.47 -19.95 8.41
CA ASP A 430 -26.39 -21.41 8.45
C ASP A 430 -26.07 -22.02 7.08
N ASN A 431 -26.42 -21.32 5.99
CA ASN A 431 -26.08 -21.69 4.62
C ASN A 431 -24.78 -21.05 4.07
N ASP A 432 -24.05 -20.24 4.87
CA ASP A 432 -22.78 -19.65 4.42
C ASP A 432 -21.67 -20.71 4.42
N ALA A 433 -21.35 -21.25 3.25
CA ALA A 433 -20.36 -22.30 3.07
C ALA A 433 -18.93 -21.87 3.48
N VAL A 434 -18.58 -20.59 3.36
CA VAL A 434 -17.26 -20.06 3.76
C VAL A 434 -17.16 -20.01 5.28
N LEU A 435 -18.21 -19.54 5.95
CA LEU A 435 -18.29 -19.55 7.41
C LEU A 435 -18.33 -20.99 7.95
N ALA A 436 -19.15 -21.86 7.36
CA ALA A 436 -19.25 -23.27 7.77
C ALA A 436 -17.90 -24.00 7.67
N HIS A 437 -17.14 -23.77 6.58
CA HIS A 437 -15.80 -24.30 6.44
C HIS A 437 -14.84 -23.78 7.51
N LEU A 438 -14.87 -22.47 7.80
CA LEU A 438 -14.06 -21.87 8.85
C LEU A 438 -14.39 -22.44 10.25
N LEU A 439 -15.67 -22.58 10.58
CA LEU A 439 -16.11 -23.10 11.88
C LEU A 439 -15.86 -24.61 12.03
N THR A 440 -15.89 -25.37 10.94
CA THR A 440 -15.56 -26.81 10.97
C THR A 440 -14.07 -27.05 11.24
N ARG A 441 -13.21 -26.16 10.74
CA ARG A 441 -11.75 -26.28 10.85
C ARG A 441 -11.17 -25.60 12.10
N CYS A 442 -11.91 -24.67 12.71
CA CYS A 442 -11.49 -23.97 13.93
C CYS A 442 -12.46 -24.21 15.09
N GLY A 443 -12.11 -25.15 15.98
CA GLY A 443 -12.92 -25.50 17.15
C GLY A 443 -13.20 -24.33 18.12
N VAL A 444 -12.25 -23.39 18.24
CA VAL A 444 -12.40 -22.20 19.10
C VAL A 444 -13.48 -21.25 18.57
N LEU A 445 -13.47 -20.96 17.26
CA LEU A 445 -14.50 -20.12 16.65
C LEU A 445 -15.86 -20.82 16.62
N CYS A 446 -15.89 -22.14 16.42
CA CYS A 446 -17.10 -22.94 16.51
C CYS A 446 -17.76 -22.84 17.90
N ALA A 447 -16.97 -23.03 18.95
CA ALA A 447 -17.41 -22.92 20.33
C ALA A 447 -17.90 -21.50 20.67
N LEU A 448 -17.20 -20.48 20.19
CA LEU A 448 -17.60 -19.07 20.33
C LEU A 448 -18.98 -18.79 19.71
N VAL A 449 -19.19 -19.20 18.45
CA VAL A 449 -20.48 -18.96 17.76
C VAL A 449 -21.62 -19.72 18.43
N ARG A 450 -21.40 -20.99 18.85
CA ARG A 450 -22.40 -21.78 19.59
C ARG A 450 -22.77 -21.14 20.94
N ARG A 451 -21.77 -20.63 21.65
CA ARG A 451 -21.99 -19.92 22.92
C ARG A 451 -22.80 -18.64 22.72
N ILE A 452 -22.46 -17.82 21.73
CA ILE A 452 -23.21 -16.59 21.43
C ILE A 452 -24.68 -16.92 21.12
N ARG A 453 -24.91 -17.93 20.28
CA ARG A 453 -26.27 -18.37 19.89
C ARG A 453 -27.10 -18.92 21.05
N SER A 454 -26.48 -19.58 22.02
CA SER A 454 -27.19 -20.18 23.17
C SER A 454 -27.41 -19.20 24.32
N SER A 455 -26.45 -18.30 24.56
CA SER A 455 -26.49 -17.37 25.69
C SER A 455 -27.16 -16.04 25.35
N HIS A 456 -27.31 -15.69 24.07
CA HIS A 456 -27.83 -14.39 23.61
C HIS A 456 -27.11 -13.19 24.26
N ARG A 457 -25.82 -13.37 24.61
CA ARG A 457 -24.98 -12.35 25.22
C ARG A 457 -23.58 -12.41 24.65
N MET A 458 -22.96 -11.24 24.49
CA MET A 458 -21.60 -11.13 23.96
C MET A 458 -20.76 -10.18 24.82
N SER A 459 -19.56 -10.61 25.21
CA SER A 459 -18.59 -9.76 25.90
C SER A 459 -17.83 -8.84 24.92
N TYR A 460 -17.16 -7.82 25.44
CA TYR A 460 -16.29 -6.94 24.64
C TYR A 460 -15.20 -7.74 23.89
N GLU A 461 -14.62 -8.73 24.55
CA GLU A 461 -13.56 -9.59 23.99
C GLU A 461 -14.10 -10.52 22.90
N GLU A 462 -15.28 -11.11 23.12
CA GLU A 462 -15.98 -11.95 22.14
C GLU A 462 -16.35 -11.16 20.87
N ARG A 463 -16.84 -9.92 21.05
CA ARG A 463 -17.11 -8.99 19.95
C ARG A 463 -15.86 -8.73 19.12
N LEU A 464 -14.74 -8.38 19.78
CA LEU A 464 -13.49 -8.10 19.07
C LEU A 464 -13.00 -9.32 18.29
N VAL A 465 -13.16 -10.54 18.83
CA VAL A 465 -12.82 -11.76 18.10
C VAL A 465 -13.73 -11.96 16.90
N VAL A 466 -15.04 -11.75 17.01
CA VAL A 466 -15.98 -11.82 15.87
C VAL A 466 -15.62 -10.79 14.79
N GLU A 467 -15.38 -9.53 15.15
CA GLU A 467 -15.00 -8.46 14.21
C GLU A 467 -13.69 -8.75 13.47
N HIS A 468 -12.68 -9.27 14.18
CA HIS A 468 -11.34 -9.52 13.64
C HIS A 468 -11.15 -10.96 13.14
N THR A 469 -12.22 -11.75 13.02
CA THR A 469 -12.18 -13.07 12.36
C THR A 469 -13.32 -13.17 11.35
N ILE A 470 -14.54 -13.44 11.81
CA ILE A 470 -15.74 -13.54 10.97
C ILE A 470 -15.95 -12.25 10.16
N GLY A 471 -15.67 -11.08 10.73
CA GLY A 471 -15.79 -9.79 10.06
C GLY A 471 -14.88 -9.60 8.84
N HIS A 472 -13.86 -10.44 8.64
CA HIS A 472 -13.01 -10.43 7.44
C HIS A 472 -13.58 -11.26 6.27
N LEU A 473 -14.59 -12.09 6.50
CA LEU A 473 -15.20 -12.89 5.45
C LEU A 473 -15.88 -11.99 4.40
N PRO A 474 -16.06 -12.46 3.16
CA PRO A 474 -16.82 -11.72 2.14
C PRO A 474 -18.21 -11.30 2.62
N ASN A 475 -18.96 -12.19 3.29
CA ASN A 475 -20.23 -11.92 3.96
C ASN A 475 -20.07 -11.61 5.47
N GLY A 476 -18.86 -11.31 5.91
CA GLY A 476 -18.47 -11.13 7.30
C GLY A 476 -19.26 -10.05 8.06
N PRO A 477 -19.49 -8.86 7.49
CA PRO A 477 -20.29 -7.81 8.13
C PRO A 477 -21.74 -8.24 8.37
N ALA A 478 -22.39 -8.84 7.38
CA ALA A 478 -23.78 -9.29 7.50
C ALA A 478 -23.92 -10.41 8.55
N THR A 479 -22.93 -11.31 8.59
CA THR A 479 -22.84 -12.41 9.55
C THR A 479 -22.60 -11.90 10.98
N ALA A 480 -21.61 -11.03 11.16
CA ALA A 480 -21.27 -10.42 12.45
C ALA A 480 -22.46 -9.60 12.99
N ASN A 481 -23.10 -8.79 12.14
CA ASN A 481 -24.26 -7.99 12.53
C ASN A 481 -25.46 -8.84 12.96
N CYS A 482 -25.67 -10.00 12.34
CA CYS A 482 -26.72 -10.91 12.80
C CYS A 482 -26.39 -11.50 14.18
N LEU A 483 -25.14 -11.90 14.44
CA LEU A 483 -24.70 -12.38 15.76
C LEU A 483 -24.83 -11.28 16.83
N PHE A 484 -24.49 -10.05 16.47
CA PHE A 484 -24.66 -8.87 17.32
C PHE A 484 -26.11 -8.62 17.68
N ARG A 485 -27.01 -8.65 16.68
CA ARG A 485 -28.45 -8.44 16.86
C ARG A 485 -29.11 -9.50 17.75
N THR A 486 -28.62 -10.74 17.72
CA THR A 486 -29.14 -11.80 18.60
C THR A 486 -28.75 -11.64 20.07
N CYS A 487 -27.92 -10.65 20.40
CA CYS A 487 -27.47 -10.38 21.76
C CYS A 487 -28.24 -9.20 22.36
N GLU A 488 -28.78 -9.38 23.57
CA GLU A 488 -29.60 -8.36 24.26
C GLU A 488 -28.80 -7.11 24.66
N ASN A 489 -27.48 -7.25 24.81
CA ASN A 489 -26.60 -6.22 25.36
C ASN A 489 -25.83 -5.43 24.28
N PHE A 490 -26.37 -5.33 23.06
CA PHE A 490 -25.64 -4.84 21.91
C PHE A 490 -26.38 -3.73 21.14
N ASP A 491 -25.66 -2.64 20.85
CA ASP A 491 -26.21 -1.45 20.19
C ASP A 491 -25.86 -1.43 18.69
N SER A 492 -26.79 -0.94 17.88
CA SER A 492 -26.67 -0.65 16.45
C SER A 492 -25.41 0.12 16.04
N GLN A 493 -24.81 0.92 16.93
CA GLN A 493 -23.55 1.64 16.67
C GLN A 493 -22.35 0.72 16.38
N PHE A 494 -22.42 -0.55 16.78
CA PHE A 494 -21.37 -1.55 16.57
C PHE A 494 -21.57 -2.37 15.29
N TYR A 495 -22.64 -2.11 14.53
CA TYR A 495 -22.88 -2.82 13.27
C TYR A 495 -21.84 -2.43 12.21
N MET A 496 -21.32 -3.46 11.55
CA MET A 496 -20.32 -3.35 10.52
C MET A 496 -20.97 -3.00 9.18
N GLY A 497 -20.57 -1.87 8.58
CA GLY A 497 -21.00 -1.48 7.24
C GLY A 497 -20.20 -2.09 6.09
N ARG A 498 -19.04 -2.70 6.38
CA ARG A 498 -18.10 -3.27 5.40
C ARG A 498 -17.14 -4.27 6.06
N PRO A 499 -16.49 -5.18 5.29
CA PRO A 499 -15.54 -6.14 5.86
C PRO A 499 -14.44 -5.46 6.67
N HIS A 500 -14.00 -6.12 7.74
CA HIS A 500 -13.01 -5.58 8.65
C HIS A 500 -11.67 -5.35 7.92
N ARG A 501 -11.17 -4.11 7.95
CA ARG A 501 -9.93 -3.70 7.26
C ARG A 501 -8.67 -3.74 8.15
N GLY A 502 -8.82 -4.24 9.38
CA GLY A 502 -7.74 -4.50 10.35
C GLY A 502 -6.91 -5.75 9.99
N HIS A 503 -6.05 -6.20 10.91
CA HIS A 503 -5.41 -7.52 10.75
C HIS A 503 -6.28 -8.59 11.40
N PRO A 504 -6.44 -9.77 10.76
CA PRO A 504 -7.12 -10.89 11.39
C PRO A 504 -6.51 -11.21 12.74
N ALA A 505 -7.33 -11.56 13.73
CA ALA A 505 -6.83 -11.92 15.05
C ALA A 505 -5.99 -13.21 14.95
N SER A 506 -4.78 -13.21 15.53
CA SER A 506 -3.98 -14.42 15.63
C SER A 506 -4.57 -15.42 16.61
N CYS A 507 -4.29 -16.72 16.41
CA CYS A 507 -4.71 -17.79 17.32
C CYS A 507 -4.22 -17.55 18.76
N ALA A 508 -3.00 -17.02 18.94
CA ALA A 508 -2.50 -16.64 20.27
C ALA A 508 -3.32 -15.51 20.90
N LYS A 509 -3.70 -14.49 20.12
CA LYS A 509 -4.50 -13.37 20.59
C LYS A 509 -5.94 -13.78 20.88
N ILE A 510 -6.53 -14.67 20.09
CA ILE A 510 -7.86 -15.22 20.33
C ILE A 510 -7.87 -16.01 21.65
N ARG A 511 -6.88 -16.87 21.86
CA ARG A 511 -6.75 -17.64 23.12
C ARG A 511 -6.60 -16.75 24.35
N ALA A 512 -5.78 -15.71 24.25
CA ALA A 512 -5.60 -14.74 25.34
C ALA A 512 -6.88 -13.94 25.65
N ARG A 513 -7.71 -13.65 24.64
CA ARG A 513 -8.98 -12.92 24.82
C ARG A 513 -10.12 -13.82 25.30
N LEU A 514 -10.09 -15.10 24.95
CA LEU A 514 -11.14 -16.08 25.24
C LEU A 514 -10.61 -17.34 25.94
N PRO A 515 -9.99 -17.21 27.14
CA PRO A 515 -9.44 -18.36 27.85
C PRO A 515 -10.52 -19.39 28.19
N HIS A 516 -11.71 -18.93 28.62
CA HIS A 516 -12.86 -19.77 28.98
C HIS A 516 -13.43 -20.61 27.83
N ILE A 517 -13.21 -20.19 26.58
CA ILE A 517 -13.61 -20.95 25.38
C ILE A 517 -12.45 -21.82 24.90
N SER A 518 -11.22 -21.30 24.97
CA SER A 518 -10.03 -21.95 24.43
C SER A 518 -9.54 -23.13 25.26
N GLU A 519 -9.81 -23.14 26.57
CA GLU A 519 -9.47 -24.24 27.49
C GLU A 519 -10.42 -25.44 27.34
N VAL A 520 -11.64 -25.21 26.88
CA VAL A 520 -12.71 -26.23 26.75
C VAL A 520 -12.87 -26.68 25.29
N SER A 521 -12.19 -26.03 24.34
CA SER A 521 -12.27 -26.37 22.92
C SER A 521 -11.05 -27.16 22.47
N ASP A 522 -11.29 -28.26 21.76
CA ASP A 522 -10.26 -29.12 21.16
C ASP A 522 -9.60 -28.41 19.96
N CYS A 523 -8.77 -27.40 20.24
CA CYS A 523 -8.09 -26.63 19.20
C CYS A 523 -6.92 -27.44 18.60
N THR A 524 -7.11 -27.92 17.37
CA THR A 524 -6.11 -28.71 16.61
C THR A 524 -5.52 -27.95 15.42
N CYS A 525 -5.70 -26.62 15.36
CA CYS A 525 -5.24 -25.80 14.24
C CYS A 525 -3.71 -25.82 14.11
N SER A 526 -3.21 -26.29 12.96
CA SER A 526 -1.80 -26.21 12.56
C SER A 526 -1.67 -25.49 11.21
N PHE A 527 -0.67 -24.61 11.09
CA PHE A 527 -0.45 -23.74 9.93
C PHE A 527 1.01 -23.72 9.45
N GLU A 528 1.74 -24.83 9.64
CA GLU A 528 3.19 -24.92 9.36
C GLU A 528 3.59 -24.59 7.92
N GLN A 529 2.66 -24.65 6.97
CA GLN A 529 2.90 -24.41 5.54
C GLN A 529 2.33 -23.07 5.03
N ALA A 530 1.75 -22.23 5.89
CA ALA A 530 1.22 -20.93 5.50
C ALA A 530 2.34 -19.88 5.42
N CYS A 531 2.53 -19.25 4.25
CA CYS A 531 3.52 -18.19 4.06
C CYS A 531 3.35 -17.08 5.12
N ALA A 532 4.45 -16.73 5.81
CA ALA A 532 4.61 -15.66 6.81
C ALA A 532 4.37 -15.95 8.31
N ASN A 533 4.32 -17.22 8.78
CA ASN A 533 4.37 -17.57 10.23
C ASN A 533 3.33 -16.86 11.13
N TYR A 534 2.19 -16.38 10.59
CA TYR A 534 1.14 -15.72 11.37
C TYR A 534 -0.09 -16.63 11.51
N PRO A 535 -0.21 -17.40 12.62
CA PRO A 535 -1.31 -18.34 12.80
C PRO A 535 -2.61 -17.58 13.08
N THR A 536 -3.58 -17.65 12.16
CA THR A 536 -4.93 -17.09 12.31
C THR A 536 -5.95 -18.07 11.76
N PRO A 537 -7.17 -18.19 12.33
CA PRO A 537 -8.19 -19.11 11.82
C PRO A 537 -8.52 -18.90 10.35
N LEU A 538 -8.39 -17.67 9.84
CA LEU A 538 -8.66 -17.38 8.42
C LEU A 538 -7.73 -18.11 7.45
N ASN A 539 -6.58 -18.62 7.92
CA ASN A 539 -5.70 -19.44 7.10
C ASN A 539 -6.36 -20.77 6.68
N HIS A 540 -7.41 -21.23 7.36
CA HIS A 540 -8.20 -22.38 6.91
C HIS A 540 -8.95 -22.14 5.59
N LEU A 541 -9.11 -20.88 5.18
CA LEU A 541 -9.75 -20.51 3.92
C LEU A 541 -8.82 -20.73 2.71
N TYR A 542 -7.50 -20.89 2.91
CA TYR A 542 -6.59 -21.23 1.80
C TYR A 542 -6.88 -22.62 1.21
N SER A 543 -7.47 -23.52 2.00
CA SER A 543 -7.92 -24.84 1.54
C SER A 543 -9.43 -24.89 1.25
N TYR A 544 -10.11 -23.74 1.24
CA TYR A 544 -11.54 -23.69 0.90
C TYR A 544 -11.70 -23.75 -0.61
N VAL A 545 -12.32 -24.83 -1.09
CA VAL A 545 -12.78 -24.95 -2.47
C VAL A 545 -14.29 -24.77 -2.43
N PRO A 546 -14.85 -23.72 -3.06
CA PRO A 546 -16.30 -23.54 -3.10
C PRO A 546 -16.92 -24.77 -3.77
N PRO A 547 -18.06 -25.28 -3.28
CA PRO A 547 -18.74 -26.37 -3.96
C PRO A 547 -19.03 -25.93 -5.39
N THR A 548 -18.45 -26.63 -6.37
CA THR A 548 -18.90 -26.53 -7.74
C THR A 548 -20.39 -26.85 -7.71
N LYS A 549 -21.24 -25.97 -8.24
CA LYS A 549 -22.62 -26.37 -8.57
C LYS A 549 -22.49 -27.65 -9.36
N GLU A 550 -22.96 -28.77 -8.79
CA GLU A 550 -22.99 -30.03 -9.51
C GLU A 550 -23.71 -29.80 -10.84
N PRO A 551 -23.10 -30.16 -11.97
CA PRO A 551 -23.88 -30.53 -13.14
C PRO A 551 -24.79 -31.69 -12.73
N LEU A 552 -26.04 -31.70 -13.19
CA LEU A 552 -26.98 -32.81 -13.00
C LEU A 552 -26.24 -34.16 -13.11
N ALA A 553 -26.36 -34.98 -12.06
CA ALA A 553 -25.71 -36.28 -11.98
C ALA A 553 -26.09 -37.18 -13.17
N LEU A 554 -25.07 -37.69 -13.88
CA LEU A 554 -25.18 -38.91 -14.65
C LEU A 554 -24.56 -40.07 -13.84
N PRO A 555 -25.10 -41.30 -13.99
CA PRO A 555 -24.93 -42.37 -13.01
C PRO A 555 -23.52 -42.98 -13.05
N ALA A 556 -23.15 -43.60 -11.93
CA ALA A 556 -21.83 -44.18 -11.68
C ALA A 556 -21.36 -45.13 -12.81
N PRO A 557 -20.05 -45.13 -13.12
CA PRO A 557 -19.52 -45.91 -14.23
C PRO A 557 -19.64 -47.41 -13.93
N ALA A 558 -20.23 -48.14 -14.87
CA ALA A 558 -20.03 -49.58 -14.96
C ALA A 558 -18.53 -49.87 -15.20
N SER A 559 -18.11 -51.01 -14.67
CA SER A 559 -16.75 -51.54 -14.58
C SER A 559 -15.84 -51.26 -15.77
N ALA A 560 -14.55 -51.06 -15.42
CA ALA A 560 -13.40 -51.05 -16.30
C ALA A 560 -13.40 -52.22 -17.29
N ASP A 561 -13.49 -51.89 -18.57
CA ASP A 561 -12.68 -52.38 -19.69
C ASP A 561 -13.43 -52.05 -20.96
N GLU A 562 -12.97 -51.03 -21.69
CA GLU A 562 -13.00 -50.98 -23.17
C GLU A 562 -12.37 -49.68 -23.63
N THR A 563 -11.26 -49.80 -24.34
CA THR A 563 -10.57 -48.70 -25.01
C THR A 563 -11.47 -48.11 -26.10
N VAL A 564 -12.11 -46.97 -25.80
CA VAL A 564 -12.87 -46.20 -26.80
C VAL A 564 -11.87 -45.40 -27.65
N THR A 565 -11.70 -45.79 -28.91
CA THR A 565 -10.85 -45.10 -29.88
C THR A 565 -11.50 -43.80 -30.37
N ILE A 566 -10.67 -42.86 -30.83
CA ILE A 566 -11.02 -41.50 -31.27
C ILE A 566 -12.15 -41.50 -32.34
N GLU A 567 -12.22 -42.52 -33.21
CA GLU A 567 -13.31 -42.67 -34.18
C GLU A 567 -14.71 -42.83 -33.54
N THR A 568 -14.78 -43.43 -32.35
CA THR A 568 -16.04 -43.65 -31.62
C THR A 568 -16.53 -42.35 -30.97
N LEU A 569 -15.59 -41.47 -30.58
CA LEU A 569 -15.88 -40.12 -30.09
C LEU A 569 -16.29 -39.18 -31.22
N LEU A 570 -15.69 -39.31 -32.41
CA LEU A 570 -16.05 -38.52 -33.59
C LEU A 570 -17.45 -38.87 -34.13
N LYS A 571 -17.82 -40.16 -34.18
CA LYS A 571 -19.20 -40.59 -34.53
C LYS A 571 -20.26 -40.09 -33.54
N ARG A 572 -19.92 -39.99 -32.25
CA ARG A 572 -20.81 -39.42 -31.23
C ARG A 572 -21.00 -37.92 -31.40
N LEU A 573 -19.97 -37.19 -31.83
CA LEU A 573 -20.05 -35.76 -32.13
C LEU A 573 -20.86 -35.48 -33.41
N GLU A 574 -20.75 -36.30 -34.45
CA GLU A 574 -21.57 -36.19 -35.67
C GLU A 574 -23.07 -36.41 -35.39
N THR A 575 -23.39 -37.32 -34.46
CA THR A 575 -24.80 -37.58 -34.08
C THR A 575 -25.41 -36.43 -33.26
N ILE A 576 -24.58 -35.71 -32.48
CA ILE A 576 -25.02 -34.53 -31.71
C ILE A 576 -25.27 -33.34 -32.66
N CYS A 577 -24.42 -33.14 -33.67
CA CYS A 577 -24.60 -32.09 -34.68
C CYS A 577 -25.79 -32.33 -35.62
N ALA A 578 -26.22 -33.58 -35.84
CA ALA A 578 -27.40 -33.87 -36.66
C ALA A 578 -28.75 -33.61 -35.96
N SER A 579 -28.76 -33.28 -34.67
CA SER A 579 -29.98 -33.08 -33.88
C SER A 579 -30.44 -31.62 -33.71
N SER A 580 -29.68 -30.65 -34.24
CA SER A 580 -30.02 -29.22 -34.14
C SER A 580 -30.50 -28.55 -35.43
N THR A 581 -30.66 -29.27 -36.54
CA THR A 581 -31.42 -28.78 -37.71
C THR A 581 -32.79 -29.44 -37.75
N GLY A 582 -33.68 -28.95 -36.88
CA GLY A 582 -35.10 -29.29 -36.87
C GLY A 582 -35.97 -28.08 -37.15
N ILE A 583 -35.87 -27.52 -38.36
CA ILE A 583 -36.97 -26.76 -38.96
C ILE A 583 -37.39 -27.49 -40.23
N SER A 584 -38.56 -28.12 -40.16
CA SER A 584 -39.52 -28.30 -41.27
C SER A 584 -40.83 -28.85 -40.70
N PRO A 585 -42.00 -28.56 -41.29
CA PRO A 585 -42.23 -28.13 -42.67
C PRO A 585 -42.41 -26.62 -42.85
#